data_AF-A0A967YSP9-F1
#
_entry.id   AF-A0A967YSP9-F1
#
_cell.length_a   1.000
_cell.length_b   1.000
_cell.length_c   1.000
_cell.angle_alpha   90.00
_cell.angle_beta   90.00
_cell.angle_gamma   90.00
#
_symmetry.space_group_name_H-M   'P 1'
#
loop_
_entity.id
_entity.type
_entity.pdbx_description
1 polymer ?
#
loop_
_entity_poly.entity_id
_entity_poly.type
_entity_poly.pdbx_seq_one_letter_code
_entity_poly.pdbx_strand_id
1 'polypeptide(L)' 'PFSYELARRAVMLNGATQLAITKIDVSFPECKGLRSYGELSREAKKFVEKVEKEIKVPVTLVGTGPDAWEIVDRRA' A
#
# COMPACT_ATOMS: atom_id res chain seq x y z
N PRO A 1 4.42 -1.57 14.09
CA PRO A 1 3.03 -1.56 13.58
C PRO A 1 2.74 -0.26 12.82
N PHE A 2 1.82 -0.26 11.84
CA PHE A 2 1.49 0.94 11.07
C PHE A 2 0.67 1.94 11.89
N SER A 3 1.06 3.23 11.90
CA SER A 3 0.36 4.31 12.61
C SER A 3 -0.54 5.10 11.66
N TYR A 4 -1.86 4.88 11.76
CA TYR A 4 -2.85 5.57 10.93
C TYR A 4 -2.96 7.06 11.27
N GLU A 5 -2.76 7.44 12.54
CA GLU A 5 -2.83 8.84 12.97
C GLU A 5 -1.71 9.68 12.34
N LEU A 6 -0.46 9.18 12.39
CA LEU A 6 0.68 9.86 11.78
C LEU A 6 0.53 9.94 10.27
N ALA A 7 0.08 8.85 9.63
CA ALA A 7 -0.16 8.84 8.19
C ALA A 7 -1.24 9.85 7.78
N ARG A 8 -2.36 9.93 8.52
CA ARG A 8 -3.41 10.94 8.28
C ARG A 8 -2.88 12.36 8.42
N ARG A 9 -2.06 12.63 9.46
CA ARG A 9 -1.45 13.95 9.64
C ARG A 9 -0.50 14.30 8.50
N ALA A 10 0.33 13.36 8.06
CA ALA A 10 1.24 13.57 6.94
C ALA A 10 0.49 13.87 5.64
N VAL A 11 -0.60 13.15 5.37
CA VAL A 11 -1.47 13.42 4.21
C VAL A 11 -2.06 14.83 4.26
N MET A 12 -2.57 15.24 5.43
CA MET A 12 -3.14 16.57 5.61
C MET A 12 -2.10 17.68 5.39
N LEU A 13 -0.85 17.49 5.85
CA LEU A 13 0.23 18.47 5.69
C LEU A 13 0.72 18.57 4.24
N ASN A 14 0.82 17.43 3.55
CA ASN A 14 1.37 17.38 2.19
C ASN A 14 0.32 17.59 1.09
N GLY A 15 -0.97 17.58 1.43
CA GLY A 15 -2.05 17.58 0.44
C GLY A 15 -1.99 16.36 -0.49
N ALA A 16 -1.62 15.19 0.05
CA ALA A 16 -1.37 14.01 -0.77
C ALA A 16 -2.65 13.53 -1.46
N THR A 17 -2.58 13.31 -2.78
CA THR A 17 -3.69 12.83 -3.61
C THR A 17 -3.61 11.33 -3.88
N GLN A 18 -2.44 10.72 -3.69
CA GLN A 18 -2.17 9.30 -3.89
C GLN A 18 -1.15 8.81 -2.86
N LEU A 19 -1.27 7.55 -2.45
CA LEU A 19 -0.35 6.89 -1.52
C LEU A 19 0.41 5.75 -2.20
N ALA A 20 1.63 5.53 -1.71
CA ALA A 20 2.41 4.33 -1.98
C ALA A 20 2.66 3.59 -0.65
N ILE A 21 2.38 2.28 -0.64
CA ILE A 21 2.75 1.39 0.47
C ILE A 21 3.93 0.54 0.01
N THR A 22 5.04 0.56 0.74
CA THR A 22 6.23 -0.23 0.42
C THR A 22 6.43 -1.34 1.43
N LYS A 23 7.19 -2.37 1.05
CA LYS A 23 7.58 -3.48 1.92
C LYS A 23 6.39 -4.28 2.44
N ILE A 24 5.37 -4.47 1.61
CA ILE A 24 4.23 -5.29 2.01
C ILE A 24 4.66 -6.76 2.18
N ASP A 25 5.67 -7.20 1.42
CA ASP A 25 6.32 -8.52 1.53
C ASP A 25 6.96 -8.77 2.90
N VAL A 26 7.39 -7.73 3.62
CA VAL A 26 7.92 -7.91 4.98
C VAL A 26 6.80 -8.27 5.97
N SER A 27 5.58 -7.77 5.75
CA SER A 27 4.42 -8.07 6.61
C SER A 27 3.61 -9.27 6.10
N PHE A 28 3.65 -9.52 4.79
CA PHE A 28 2.91 -10.54 4.06
C PHE A 28 3.88 -11.23 3.08
N PRO A 29 4.76 -12.12 3.56
CA PRO A 29 5.82 -12.74 2.74
C PRO A 29 5.32 -13.45 1.49
N GLU A 30 4.09 -13.96 1.51
CA GLU A 30 3.41 -14.58 0.37
C GLU A 30 3.13 -13.62 -0.78
N CYS A 31 3.19 -12.30 -0.54
CA CYS A 31 2.98 -11.29 -1.57
C CYS A 31 4.25 -10.93 -2.34
N LYS A 32 5.40 -11.55 -2.02
CA LYS A 32 6.67 -11.17 -2.61
C LYS A 32 6.67 -11.32 -4.14
N GLY A 33 7.06 -10.25 -4.82
CA GLY A 33 7.22 -10.20 -6.28
C GLY A 33 5.93 -10.24 -7.10
N LEU A 34 4.76 -10.24 -6.45
CA LEU A 34 3.47 -10.12 -7.13
C LEU A 34 3.32 -8.74 -7.77
N ARG A 35 2.71 -8.70 -8.97
CA ARG A 35 2.61 -7.49 -9.80
C ARG A 35 1.18 -7.05 -10.09
N SER A 36 0.18 -7.86 -9.73
CA SER A 36 -1.22 -7.48 -9.82
C SER A 36 -1.91 -7.45 -8.46
N TYR A 37 -2.86 -6.53 -8.29
CA TYR A 37 -3.63 -6.41 -7.04
C TYR A 37 -4.49 -7.65 -6.77
N GLY A 38 -4.92 -8.34 -7.84
CA GLY A 38 -5.72 -9.55 -7.75
C GLY A 38 -4.99 -10.71 -7.06
N GLU A 39 -3.67 -10.82 -7.29
CA GLU A 39 -2.84 -11.89 -6.76
C GLU A 39 -2.45 -11.70 -5.29
N LEU A 40 -2.53 -10.47 -4.76
CA LEU A 40 -2.21 -10.21 -3.36
C LEU A 40 -3.03 -11.11 -2.41
N SER A 41 -2.50 -11.40 -1.23
CA SER A 41 -3.24 -12.13 -0.21
C SER A 41 -4.46 -11.34 0.26
N ARG A 42 -5.43 -12.05 0.83
CA ARG A 42 -6.67 -11.42 1.34
C ARG A 42 -6.35 -10.45 2.47
N GLU A 43 -5.37 -10.78 3.29
CA GLU A 43 -4.91 -10.02 4.43
C GLU A 43 -4.18 -8.75 3.98
N ALA A 44 -3.31 -8.85 2.96
CA ALA A 44 -2.66 -7.69 2.35
C ALA A 44 -3.69 -6.73 1.73
N LYS A 45 -4.67 -7.24 0.99
CA LYS A 45 -5.78 -6.43 0.44
C LYS A 45 -6.58 -5.73 1.54
N LYS A 46 -6.96 -6.44 2.60
CA LYS A 46 -7.64 -5.83 3.77
C LYS A 46 -6.81 -4.73 4.42
N PHE A 47 -5.49 -4.89 4.49
CA PHE A 47 -4.61 -3.85 5.03
C PHE A 47 -4.64 -2.59 4.14
N VAL A 48 -4.48 -2.75 2.82
CA VAL A 48 -4.56 -1.64 1.86
C VAL A 48 -5.92 -0.93 1.96
N GLU A 49 -7.02 -1.69 1.94
CA GLU A 49 -8.39 -1.17 2.07
C GLU A 49 -8.59 -0.40 3.40
N LYS A 50 -8.02 -0.90 4.50
CA LYS A 50 -8.08 -0.22 5.79
C LYS A 50 -7.32 1.10 5.77
N VAL A 51 -6.12 1.14 5.18
CA VAL A 51 -5.34 2.38 5.01
C VAL A 51 -6.13 3.39 4.20
N GLU A 52 -6.69 3.00 3.05
CA GLU A 52 -7.53 3.87 2.20
C GLU A 52 -8.77 4.38 2.98
N LYS A 53 -9.43 3.51 3.76
CA LYS A 53 -10.61 3.86 4.54
C LYS A 53 -10.32 4.88 5.65
N GLU A 54 -9.21 4.71 6.37
CA GLU A 54 -8.84 5.60 7.49
C GLU A 54 -8.28 6.94 6.99
N ILE A 55 -7.51 6.92 5.89
CA ILE A 55 -6.78 8.10 5.39
C ILE A 55 -7.57 8.87 4.33
N LYS A 56 -8.54 8.24 3.66
CA LYS A 56 -9.38 8.83 2.59
C LYS A 56 -8.61 9.23 1.33
N VAL A 57 -7.46 8.61 1.07
CA VAL A 57 -6.64 8.80 -0.12
C VAL A 57 -6.32 7.43 -0.73
N PRO A 58 -6.42 7.25 -2.06
CA PRO A 58 -6.18 5.96 -2.70
C PRO A 58 -4.72 5.53 -2.62
N VAL A 59 -4.49 4.24 -2.37
CA VAL A 59 -3.18 3.60 -2.45
C VAL A 59 -2.99 3.12 -3.89
N THR A 60 -2.19 3.84 -4.66
CA THR A 60 -2.04 3.55 -6.09
C THR A 60 -0.82 2.70 -6.41
N LEU A 61 0.14 2.64 -5.49
CA LEU A 61 1.35 1.82 -5.61
C LEU A 61 1.52 0.93 -4.38
N VAL A 62 1.83 -0.35 -4.62
CA VAL A 62 2.15 -1.31 -3.56
C VAL A 62 3.45 -2.04 -3.90
N GLY A 63 4.53 -1.72 -3.19
CA GLY A 63 5.83 -2.38 -3.34
C GLY A 63 5.83 -3.76 -2.67
N THR A 64 6.04 -4.78 -3.49
CA THR A 64 6.03 -6.22 -3.13
C THR A 64 7.42 -6.83 -3.05
N GLY A 65 8.48 -6.02 -3.12
CA GLY A 65 9.83 -6.49 -2.90
C GLY A 65 10.89 -5.42 -3.18
N PRO A 66 12.18 -5.78 -3.08
CA PRO A 66 13.29 -4.87 -3.29
C PRO A 66 13.58 -4.52 -4.76
N ASP A 67 13.16 -5.33 -5.73
CA ASP A 67 13.42 -5.07 -7.15
C ASP A 67 12.47 -3.97 -7.69
N ALA A 68 12.96 -3.19 -8.66
CA ALA A 68 12.22 -2.06 -9.23
C ALA A 68 10.87 -2.45 -9.84
N TRP A 69 10.75 -3.70 -10.32
CA TRP A 69 9.52 -4.24 -10.92
C TRP A 69 8.68 -5.06 -9.94
N GLU A 70 9.10 -5.19 -8.68
CA GLU A 70 8.29 -5.81 -7.62
C GLU A 70 7.34 -4.77 -7.04
N ILE A 71 6.40 -4.36 -7.89
CA ILE A 71 5.40 -3.33 -7.59
C ILE A 71 4.07 -3.67 -8.26
N VAL A 72 2.99 -3.48 -7.52
CA VAL A 72 1.62 -3.43 -8.05
C VAL A 72 1.29 -1.97 -8.35
N ASP A 73 1.03 -1.68 -9.62
CA ASP A 73 0.58 -0.36 -10.08
C ASP A 73 -0.94 -0.37 -10.32
N ARG A 74 -1.67 0.50 -9.61
CA ARG A 74 -3.14 0.65 -9.68
C ARG A 74 -3.53 2.02 -10.26
N ARG A 75 -2.58 2.77 -10.81
CA ARG A 75 -2.87 4.05 -11.49
C ARG A 75 -3.59 3.77 -12.80
N ALA A 76 -4.56 4.62 -13.13
CA ALA A 76 -5.23 4.64 -14.43
C ALA A 76 -4.59 5.69 -15.35
#